data_AF-A0A0G2A496-F1
#
_entry.id   AF-A0A0G2A496-F1
#
_cell.length_a   1.000
_cell.length_b   1.000
_cell.length_c   1.000
_cell.angle_alpha   90.00
_cell.angle_beta   90.00
_cell.angle_gamma   90.00
#
_symmetry.space_group_name_H-M   'P 1'
#
loop_
_entity.id
_entity.type
_entity.pdbx_description
1 polymer ?
#
loop_
_entity_poly.entity_id
_entity_poly.type
_entity_poly.pdbx_seq_one_letter_code
_entity_poly.pdbx_strand_id
1 'polypeptide(L)'
;MVPAVFAVVMLLWLPELAFAETLPETGLSEFAAQAGFGGSDVRLIIARLIRTVLSLTGIVLIIMLVYGGFLWMLSGGVQEKITKARGMIVNAVIGLVIILSAFAVTQFVIVSLVGATGAVSSVSDSTGGPGVPGCPTCPVDYSSSFVTESWGCLETLQVLPMNAQIQILFNRTVQTNPVALDDFIAVSAGSSVVEVKRVGLGQVVTVNPAGDTCPSEPGDVFCPGTTYTVTVEEGFLSADGVPIDCTIYNPCSYSFTTGNTSDNAGPSVMLNAPPDGGTVFSFIPLDLQASVVDDSGVGVTDFTVGSAYVDSAEPSACTGDGPMSCAANGLWTPGNLVPGSSHVIRATASDCSGNTATSSPVTVTALAPHCANEVEDEDETGIDCGGGDCLSCSGSSCIEASDCSSFLCLNGVCATGPKITNVSPRGDATGTPSLAGVPNGAPGLHHLLARVFKDAVLRFWNMSGYAIPRIAGWDCH
;
A
#
# COMPACT_ATOMS: atom_id res chain seq x y z
N MET A 1 -51.14 22.32 -18.59
CA MET A 1 -49.78 22.07 -19.14
C MET A 1 -49.02 20.95 -18.43
N VAL A 2 -49.34 20.61 -17.18
CA VAL A 2 -48.70 19.49 -16.45
C VAL A 2 -49.06 18.07 -16.96
N PRO A 3 -50.27 17.75 -17.48
CA PRO A 3 -50.56 16.36 -17.88
C PRO A 3 -49.91 15.94 -19.21
N ALA A 4 -49.50 16.89 -20.05
CA ALA A 4 -48.82 16.61 -21.31
C ALA A 4 -47.35 16.21 -21.10
N VAL A 5 -46.69 16.73 -20.07
CA VAL A 5 -45.30 16.39 -19.74
C VAL A 5 -45.21 14.99 -19.11
N PHE A 6 -46.21 14.59 -18.32
CA PHE A 6 -46.25 13.26 -17.72
C PHE A 6 -46.48 12.13 -18.74
N ALA A 7 -47.29 12.39 -19.78
CA ALA A 7 -47.51 11.42 -20.85
C ALA A 7 -46.28 11.22 -21.75
N VAL A 8 -45.47 12.27 -21.97
CA VAL A 8 -44.24 12.18 -22.78
C VAL A 8 -43.12 11.45 -22.01
N VAL A 9 -43.03 11.62 -20.69
CA VAL A 9 -42.06 10.89 -19.86
C VAL A 9 -42.43 9.41 -19.72
N MET A 10 -43.73 9.06 -19.72
CA MET A 10 -44.19 7.67 -19.64
C MET A 10 -44.02 6.89 -20.96
N LEU A 11 -43.96 7.57 -22.11
CA LEU A 11 -43.66 6.94 -23.41
C LEU A 11 -42.17 6.63 -23.61
N LEU A 12 -41.27 7.31 -22.87
CA LEU A 12 -39.82 7.09 -22.89
C LEU A 12 -39.36 5.90 -22.03
N TRP A 13 -40.29 5.21 -21.36
CA TRP A 13 -40.05 4.06 -20.48
C TRP A 13 -40.57 2.73 -21.04
N LEU A 14 -40.95 2.68 -22.32
CA LEU A 14 -41.13 1.41 -23.02
C LEU A 14 -39.74 0.84 -23.36
N PRO A 15 -39.44 -0.44 -23.06
CA PRO A 15 -38.17 -1.03 -23.45
C PRO A 15 -38.14 -1.10 -24.98
N GLU A 16 -37.30 -0.29 -25.60
CA GLU A 16 -36.96 -0.48 -27.00
C GLU A 16 -36.29 -1.84 -27.12
N LEU A 17 -36.89 -2.72 -27.94
CA LEU A 17 -36.24 -3.94 -28.40
C LEU A 17 -35.00 -3.50 -29.20
N ALA A 18 -33.85 -3.47 -28.54
CA ALA A 18 -32.57 -3.19 -29.17
C ALA A 18 -32.20 -4.37 -30.08
N PHE A 19 -32.41 -4.19 -31.38
CA PHE A 19 -31.77 -5.03 -32.39
C PHE A 19 -30.31 -4.57 -32.50
N ALA A 20 -29.37 -5.46 -32.16
CA ALA A 20 -27.95 -5.22 -32.39
C ALA A 20 -27.65 -5.40 -33.89
N GLU A 21 -27.54 -4.28 -34.63
CA GLU A 21 -27.03 -4.28 -35.99
C GLU A 21 -25.52 -3.96 -35.97
N THR A 22 -24.70 -4.85 -36.51
CA THR A 22 -23.25 -4.66 -36.69
C THR A 22 -23.01 -3.78 -37.92
N LEU A 23 -22.68 -2.51 -37.72
CA LEU A 23 -22.26 -1.60 -38.80
C LEU A 23 -20.76 -1.77 -39.10
N PRO A 24 -20.32 -1.83 -40.37
CA PRO A 24 -18.91 -1.86 -40.74
C PRO A 24 -18.22 -0.52 -40.46
N GLU A 25 -17.14 -0.56 -39.67
CA GLU A 25 -16.25 0.56 -39.34
C GLU A 25 -15.40 1.06 -40.52
N THR A 26 -15.98 1.77 -41.48
CA THR A 26 -15.16 2.38 -42.55
C THR A 26 -15.35 3.89 -42.73
N GLY A 27 -16.21 4.54 -41.94
CA GLY A 27 -16.45 6.00 -42.04
C GLY A 27 -16.25 6.80 -40.75
N LEU A 28 -16.18 6.14 -39.59
CA LEU A 28 -16.06 6.82 -38.29
C LEU A 28 -14.60 7.12 -37.90
N SER A 29 -13.66 6.29 -38.33
CA SER A 29 -12.22 6.48 -38.09
C SER A 29 -11.67 7.72 -38.80
N GLU A 30 -12.20 8.04 -39.98
CA GLU A 30 -11.78 9.19 -40.78
C GLU A 30 -12.34 10.51 -40.22
N PHE A 31 -13.57 10.50 -39.69
CA PHE A 31 -14.14 11.64 -38.95
C PHE A 31 -13.43 11.88 -37.60
N ALA A 32 -13.09 10.80 -36.87
CA ALA A 32 -12.38 10.88 -35.60
C ALA A 32 -10.96 11.47 -35.75
N ALA A 33 -10.24 11.07 -36.81
CA ALA A 33 -8.92 11.62 -37.15
C ALA A 33 -8.97 13.12 -37.49
N GLN A 34 -10.02 13.57 -38.19
CA GLN A 34 -10.16 14.98 -38.59
C GLN A 34 -10.68 15.90 -37.47
N ALA A 35 -11.33 15.33 -36.44
CA ALA A 35 -11.79 16.04 -35.25
C ALA A 35 -10.73 16.13 -34.12
N GLY A 36 -9.51 15.62 -34.34
CA GLY A 36 -8.40 15.71 -33.38
C GLY A 36 -8.45 14.69 -32.24
N PHE A 37 -9.28 13.65 -32.34
CA PHE A 37 -9.33 12.55 -31.38
C PHE A 37 -8.48 11.39 -31.93
N GLY A 38 -7.18 11.40 -31.61
CA GLY A 38 -6.27 10.35 -32.06
C GLY A 38 -6.73 8.96 -31.58
N GLY A 39 -7.06 8.07 -32.53
CA GLY A 39 -7.13 6.61 -32.43
C GLY A 39 -7.92 5.95 -31.29
N SER A 40 -8.57 6.73 -30.43
CA SER A 40 -9.16 6.23 -29.18
C SER A 40 -10.56 5.70 -29.44
N ASP A 41 -10.85 4.51 -28.91
CA ASP A 41 -12.16 3.86 -29.00
C ASP A 41 -13.28 4.84 -28.58
N VAL A 42 -14.36 4.92 -29.38
CA VAL A 42 -15.45 5.88 -29.18
C VAL A 42 -16.10 5.72 -27.79
N ARG A 43 -16.07 4.50 -27.25
CA ARG A 43 -16.57 4.17 -25.91
C ARG A 43 -15.74 4.86 -24.82
N LEU A 44 -14.43 4.96 -25.01
CA LEU A 44 -13.52 5.61 -24.07
C LEU A 44 -13.67 7.13 -24.10
N ILE A 45 -13.93 7.70 -25.28
CA ILE A 45 -14.20 9.15 -25.44
C ILE A 45 -15.50 9.52 -24.71
N ILE A 46 -16.57 8.74 -24.89
CA ILE A 46 -17.86 8.95 -24.22
C ILE A 46 -17.70 8.82 -22.70
N ALA A 47 -16.98 7.82 -22.21
CA ALA A 47 -16.71 7.64 -20.77
C ALA A 47 -15.95 8.85 -20.18
N ARG A 48 -14.94 9.36 -20.91
CA ARG A 48 -14.17 10.55 -20.49
C ARG A 48 -15.04 11.81 -20.48
N LEU A 49 -15.92 11.97 -21.45
CA LEU A 49 -16.87 13.09 -21.51
C LEU A 49 -17.84 13.06 -20.32
N ILE A 50 -18.45 11.91 -20.03
CA ILE A 50 -19.35 11.73 -18.89
C ILE A 50 -18.64 12.06 -17.58
N ARG A 51 -17.42 11.53 -17.37
CA ARG A 51 -16.63 11.80 -16.16
C ARG A 51 -16.30 13.30 -16.01
N THR A 52 -16.05 14.00 -17.12
CA THR A 52 -15.77 15.45 -17.14
C THR A 52 -17.02 16.28 -16.77
N VAL A 53 -18.19 15.89 -17.27
CA VAL A 53 -19.46 16.58 -16.94
C VAL A 53 -19.89 16.31 -15.49
N LEU A 54 -19.68 15.10 -14.97
CA LEU A 54 -19.97 14.76 -13.58
C LEU A 54 -19.07 15.54 -12.60
N SER A 55 -17.77 15.68 -12.90
CA SER A 55 -16.86 16.44 -12.04
C SER A 55 -17.21 17.94 -12.01
N LEU A 56 -17.56 18.51 -13.16
CA LEU A 56 -18.00 19.91 -13.25
C LEU A 56 -19.30 20.16 -12.48
N THR A 57 -20.25 19.22 -12.54
CA THR A 57 -21.51 19.31 -11.78
C THR A 57 -21.27 19.22 -10.27
N GLY A 58 -20.36 18.35 -9.82
CA GLY A 58 -19.97 18.25 -8.40
C GLY A 58 -19.38 19.54 -7.85
N ILE A 59 -18.51 20.20 -8.62
CA ILE A 59 -17.91 21.49 -8.25
C ILE A 59 -19.00 22.58 -8.09
N VAL A 60 -19.98 22.63 -8.99
CA VAL A 60 -21.10 23.58 -8.91
C VAL A 60 -21.93 23.37 -7.65
N LEU A 61 -22.19 22.12 -7.26
CA LEU A 61 -22.93 21.80 -6.03
C LEU A 61 -22.17 22.21 -4.76
N ILE A 62 -20.85 22.04 -4.74
CA ILE A 62 -20.00 22.50 -3.64
C ILE A 62 -20.06 24.04 -3.50
N ILE A 63 -19.96 24.76 -4.62
CA ILE A 63 -20.08 26.24 -4.62
C ILE A 63 -21.45 26.68 -4.08
N MET A 64 -22.53 26.01 -4.47
CA MET A 64 -23.89 26.29 -3.97
C MET A 64 -24.01 26.03 -2.45
N LEU A 65 -23.36 24.98 -1.94
CA LEU A 65 -23.34 24.66 -0.51
C LEU A 65 -22.58 25.74 0.29
N VAL A 66 -21.42 26.17 -0.21
CA VAL A 66 -20.62 27.24 0.40
C VAL A 66 -21.38 28.58 0.39
N TYR A 67 -22.00 28.94 -0.73
CA TYR A 67 -22.78 30.17 -0.85
C TYR A 67 -24.02 30.15 0.05
N GLY A 68 -24.72 29.02 0.14
CA GLY A 68 -25.82 28.82 1.08
C GLY A 68 -25.39 28.96 2.55
N GLY A 69 -24.23 28.39 2.91
CA GLY A 69 -23.63 28.53 4.24
C GLY A 69 -23.26 29.98 4.57
N PHE A 70 -22.67 30.70 3.63
CA PHE A 70 -22.32 32.11 3.81
C PHE A 70 -23.55 33.00 3.98
N LEU A 71 -24.59 32.80 3.16
CA LEU A 71 -25.86 33.51 3.28
C LEU A 71 -26.50 33.26 4.66
N TRP A 72 -26.41 32.03 5.18
CA TRP A 72 -26.95 31.69 6.49
C TRP A 72 -26.21 32.41 7.62
N MET A 73 -24.87 32.43 7.60
CA MET A 73 -24.04 33.10 8.62
C MET A 73 -24.25 34.62 8.64
N LEU A 74 -24.48 35.25 7.48
CA LEU A 74 -24.68 36.70 7.36
C LEU A 74 -26.14 37.17 7.47
N SER A 75 -27.08 36.26 7.76
CA SER A 75 -28.51 36.59 7.76
C SER A 75 -28.96 37.50 8.93
N GLY A 76 -28.15 37.67 9.98
CA GLY A 76 -28.40 38.63 11.06
C GLY A 76 -29.77 38.48 11.76
N GLY A 77 -30.36 37.28 11.74
CA GLY A 77 -31.67 37.00 12.33
C GLY A 77 -32.89 37.28 11.44
N VAL A 78 -32.71 37.75 10.20
CA VAL A 78 -33.83 37.96 9.26
C VAL A 78 -34.34 36.61 8.74
N GLN A 79 -35.56 36.22 9.13
CA GLN A 79 -36.15 34.90 8.85
C GLN A 79 -36.25 34.56 7.35
N GLU A 80 -36.47 35.56 6.49
CA GLU A 80 -36.55 35.38 5.04
C GLU A 80 -35.21 34.89 4.46
N LYS A 81 -34.09 35.45 4.91
CA LYS A 81 -32.74 35.09 4.43
C LYS A 81 -32.31 33.72 4.93
N ILE A 82 -32.66 33.38 6.18
CA ILE A 82 -32.42 32.06 6.76
C ILE A 82 -33.19 30.98 5.99
N THR A 83 -34.45 31.24 5.66
CA THR A 83 -35.29 30.30 4.90
C THR A 83 -34.74 30.07 3.50
N LYS A 84 -34.29 31.14 2.82
CA LYS A 84 -33.65 31.04 1.50
C LYS A 84 -32.31 30.29 1.54
N ALA A 85 -31.48 30.55 2.54
CA ALA A 85 -30.20 29.87 2.73
C ALA A 85 -30.40 28.36 2.98
N ARG A 86 -31.35 28.01 3.86
CA ARG A 86 -31.69 26.62 4.15
C ARG A 86 -32.21 25.88 2.92
N GLY A 87 -33.08 26.50 2.11
CA GLY A 87 -33.59 25.90 0.88
C GLY A 87 -32.48 25.59 -0.13
N MET A 88 -31.49 26.47 -0.25
CA MET A 88 -30.34 26.26 -1.12
C MET A 88 -29.44 25.11 -0.66
N ILE A 89 -29.17 25.02 0.64
CA ILE A 89 -28.37 23.92 1.22
C ILE A 89 -29.10 22.58 1.04
N VAL A 90 -30.41 22.52 1.32
CA VAL A 90 -31.20 21.29 1.16
C VAL A 90 -31.21 20.82 -0.29
N ASN A 91 -31.41 21.73 -1.25
CA ASN A 91 -31.40 21.38 -2.68
C ASN A 91 -30.01 20.89 -3.15
N ALA A 92 -28.92 21.48 -2.65
CA ALA A 92 -27.56 21.04 -2.97
C ALA A 92 -27.27 19.65 -2.40
N VAL A 93 -27.69 19.36 -1.17
CA VAL A 93 -27.53 18.04 -0.54
C VAL A 93 -28.32 16.97 -1.26
N ILE A 94 -29.57 17.24 -1.65
CA ILE A 94 -30.38 16.29 -2.44
C ILE A 94 -29.68 15.98 -3.77
N GLY A 95 -29.14 16.99 -4.47
CA GLY A 95 -28.38 16.79 -5.70
C GLY A 95 -27.15 15.89 -5.50
N LEU A 96 -26.40 16.10 -4.40
CA LEU A 96 -25.24 15.28 -4.07
C LEU A 96 -25.63 13.82 -3.78
N VAL A 97 -26.70 13.60 -3.01
CA VAL A 97 -27.20 12.26 -2.68
C VAL A 97 -27.64 11.52 -3.95
N ILE A 98 -28.30 12.19 -4.89
CA ILE A 98 -28.71 11.59 -6.17
C ILE A 98 -27.48 11.15 -6.97
N ILE A 99 -26.43 11.99 -7.05
CA ILE A 99 -25.21 11.66 -7.80
C ILE A 99 -24.49 10.45 -7.18
N LEU A 100 -24.33 10.44 -5.85
CA LEU A 100 -23.68 9.34 -5.14
C LEU A 100 -24.49 8.03 -5.26
N SER A 101 -25.81 8.12 -5.18
CA SER A 101 -26.70 6.96 -5.34
C SER A 101 -26.67 6.42 -6.76
N ALA A 102 -26.68 7.30 -7.77
CA ALA A 102 -26.59 6.91 -9.17
C ALA A 102 -25.28 6.18 -9.47
N PHE A 103 -24.16 6.66 -8.92
CA PHE A 103 -22.86 6.00 -9.04
C PHE A 103 -22.84 4.63 -8.36
N ALA A 104 -23.40 4.50 -7.15
CA ALA A 104 -23.48 3.23 -6.45
C ALA A 104 -24.33 2.20 -7.23
N VAL A 105 -25.47 2.63 -7.79
CA VAL A 105 -26.36 1.77 -8.58
C VAL A 105 -25.69 1.33 -9.89
N THR A 106 -25.02 2.24 -10.61
CA THR A 106 -24.34 1.86 -11.86
C THR A 106 -23.21 0.87 -11.61
N GLN A 107 -22.42 1.05 -10.56
CA GLN A 107 -21.40 0.08 -10.16
C GLN A 107 -22.02 -1.27 -9.83
N PHE A 108 -23.10 -1.29 -9.03
CA PHE A 108 -23.80 -2.52 -8.69
C PHE A 108 -24.33 -3.25 -9.94
N VAL A 109 -24.93 -2.53 -10.89
CA VAL A 109 -25.46 -3.10 -12.13
C VAL A 109 -24.33 -3.62 -13.01
N ILE A 110 -23.23 -2.87 -13.17
CA ILE A 110 -22.08 -3.31 -13.97
C ILE A 110 -21.50 -4.61 -13.40
N VAL A 111 -21.25 -4.65 -12.09
CA VAL A 111 -20.72 -5.85 -11.41
C VAL A 111 -21.69 -7.03 -11.56
N SER A 112 -23.00 -6.78 -11.42
CA SER A 112 -24.02 -7.82 -11.60
C SER A 112 -24.13 -8.33 -13.04
N LEU A 113 -23.98 -7.45 -14.04
CA LEU A 113 -24.04 -7.81 -15.47
C LEU A 113 -22.78 -8.55 -15.91
N VAL A 114 -21.62 -8.10 -15.46
CA VAL A 114 -20.32 -8.74 -15.71
C VAL A 114 -20.29 -10.14 -15.08
N GLY A 115 -20.82 -10.27 -13.85
CA GLY A 115 -21.04 -11.57 -13.20
C GLY A 115 -22.00 -12.49 -13.95
N ALA A 116 -23.10 -11.96 -14.50
CA ALA A 116 -24.11 -12.75 -15.21
C ALA A 116 -23.71 -13.12 -16.66
N THR A 117 -22.86 -12.33 -17.32
CA THR A 117 -22.45 -12.56 -18.72
C THR A 117 -21.21 -13.45 -18.85
N GLY A 118 -20.57 -13.84 -17.74
CA GLY A 118 -19.35 -14.64 -17.77
C GLY A 118 -18.18 -13.90 -18.43
N ALA A 119 -18.28 -12.57 -18.59
CA ALA A 119 -17.17 -11.71 -19.02
C ALA A 119 -16.16 -11.47 -17.87
N VAL A 120 -16.49 -11.94 -16.66
CA VAL A 120 -15.46 -12.35 -15.71
C VAL A 120 -14.88 -13.66 -16.22
N SER A 121 -13.61 -13.65 -16.62
CA SER A 121 -12.79 -14.83 -16.40
C SER A 121 -13.02 -15.25 -14.96
N SER A 122 -13.76 -16.33 -14.80
CA SER A 122 -13.96 -16.99 -13.52
C SER A 122 -12.59 -17.42 -13.01
N VAL A 123 -11.94 -16.57 -12.22
CA VAL A 123 -11.19 -17.07 -11.08
C VAL A 123 -12.27 -17.45 -10.08
N SER A 124 -12.71 -18.69 -10.21
CA SER A 124 -13.50 -19.39 -9.21
C SER A 124 -12.67 -19.51 -7.95
N ASP A 125 -12.89 -18.59 -7.02
CA ASP A 125 -12.56 -18.76 -5.61
C ASP A 125 -13.48 -19.84 -5.01
N SER A 126 -12.98 -21.07 -5.02
CA SER A 126 -13.39 -22.18 -4.13
C SER A 126 -12.34 -23.31 -4.09
N THR A 127 -11.16 -23.07 -4.63
CA THR A 127 -9.95 -23.84 -4.41
C THR A 127 -8.82 -22.82 -4.35
N GLY A 128 -8.09 -22.77 -3.23
CA GLY A 128 -6.86 -22.00 -3.16
C GLY A 128 -6.02 -22.26 -4.40
N GLY A 129 -5.64 -21.19 -5.09
CA GLY A 129 -4.81 -21.28 -6.28
C GLY A 129 -4.60 -19.93 -6.94
N PRO A 130 -3.57 -19.80 -7.79
CA PRO A 130 -2.23 -20.33 -7.68
C PRO A 130 -1.28 -19.13 -7.48
N GLY A 131 -0.92 -18.85 -6.22
CA GLY A 131 0.42 -18.34 -5.98
C GLY A 131 1.43 -19.37 -6.49
N VAL A 132 2.61 -18.92 -6.90
CA VAL A 132 3.79 -19.73 -7.22
C VAL A 132 3.80 -21.11 -6.52
N PRO A 133 4.23 -22.21 -7.20
CA PRO A 133 4.32 -23.52 -6.57
C PRO A 133 5.15 -23.45 -5.27
N GLY A 134 4.48 -23.43 -4.11
CA GLY A 134 5.14 -23.46 -2.80
C GLY A 134 4.68 -22.46 -1.74
N CYS A 135 3.80 -21.48 -1.99
CA CYS A 135 3.31 -20.62 -0.90
C CYS A 135 1.81 -20.25 -1.00
N PRO A 136 0.95 -20.84 -0.14
CA PRO A 136 -0.48 -20.55 -0.07
C PRO A 136 -0.88 -19.26 0.70
N THR A 137 0.06 -18.46 1.22
CA THR A 137 -0.24 -17.35 2.15
C THR A 137 0.52 -16.04 1.84
N CYS A 138 0.89 -15.77 0.59
CA CYS A 138 1.43 -14.45 0.24
C CYS A 138 0.28 -13.43 0.10
N PRO A 139 0.44 -12.19 0.59
CA PRO A 139 -0.46 -11.09 0.28
C PRO A 139 -0.49 -10.88 -1.25
N VAL A 140 -1.67 -10.93 -1.87
CA VAL A 140 -1.85 -10.39 -3.21
C VAL A 140 -2.22 -8.92 -3.06
N ASP A 141 -1.36 -8.02 -3.56
CA ASP A 141 -1.71 -6.60 -3.65
C ASP A 141 -2.88 -6.44 -4.63
N TYR A 142 -4.02 -5.97 -4.13
CA TYR A 142 -5.24 -5.72 -4.90
C TYR A 142 -5.22 -4.38 -5.63
N SER A 143 -4.07 -3.68 -5.68
CA SER A 143 -3.94 -2.48 -6.49
C SER A 143 -4.35 -2.79 -7.94
N SER A 144 -5.21 -1.96 -8.55
CA SER A 144 -5.54 -2.14 -9.97
C SER A 144 -4.40 -1.70 -10.90
N SER A 145 -3.29 -1.22 -10.35
CA SER A 145 -2.10 -0.72 -11.04
C SER A 145 -0.87 -1.59 -10.76
N PHE A 146 -0.08 -1.84 -11.80
CA PHE A 146 1.24 -2.47 -11.71
C PHE A 146 2.30 -1.38 -11.87
N VAL A 147 3.16 -1.20 -10.87
CA VAL A 147 4.14 -0.10 -10.83
C VAL A 147 5.49 -0.61 -10.32
N THR A 148 6.56 0.15 -10.61
CA THR A 148 7.85 -0.02 -9.93
C THR A 148 7.72 0.52 -8.51
N GLU A 149 7.95 -0.35 -7.53
CA GLU A 149 7.89 0.01 -6.11
C GLU A 149 9.23 0.59 -5.66
N SER A 150 10.33 -0.10 -6.02
CA SER A 150 11.68 0.33 -5.65
C SER A 150 12.70 0.00 -6.74
N TRP A 151 13.75 0.81 -6.79
CA TRP A 151 14.97 0.54 -7.55
C TRP A 151 16.10 -0.06 -6.68
N GLY A 152 15.75 -0.47 -5.45
CA GLY A 152 16.63 -1.16 -4.51
C GLY A 152 17.88 -0.34 -4.21
N CYS A 153 19.05 -0.90 -4.51
CA CYS A 153 20.34 -0.29 -4.29
C CYS A 153 20.52 1.10 -4.91
N LEU A 154 19.82 1.38 -6.01
CA LEU A 154 19.89 2.66 -6.71
C LEU A 154 19.39 3.84 -5.86
N GLU A 155 18.49 3.57 -4.92
CA GLU A 155 17.93 4.57 -4.02
C GLU A 155 18.85 4.87 -2.84
N THR A 156 19.77 3.95 -2.55
CA THR A 156 20.71 4.07 -1.42
C THR A 156 22.04 4.68 -1.84
N LEU A 157 22.55 4.33 -3.02
CA LEU A 157 23.86 4.75 -3.52
C LEU A 157 23.79 5.31 -4.94
N GLN A 158 24.31 6.53 -5.11
CA GLN A 158 24.43 7.15 -6.44
C GLN A 158 25.62 6.61 -7.25
N VAL A 159 26.62 6.05 -6.57
CA VAL A 159 27.80 5.39 -7.18
C VAL A 159 27.86 3.95 -6.71
N LEU A 160 27.72 3.01 -7.64
CA LEU A 160 27.66 1.57 -7.36
C LEU A 160 28.99 0.86 -7.69
N PRO A 161 29.28 -0.30 -7.06
CA PRO A 161 30.44 -1.12 -7.42
C PRO A 161 30.34 -1.67 -8.86
N MET A 162 31.46 -2.07 -9.44
CA MET A 162 31.52 -2.57 -10.83
C MET A 162 30.77 -3.89 -11.03
N ASN A 163 30.72 -4.74 -10.00
CA ASN A 163 29.96 -5.99 -10.01
C ASN A 163 28.55 -5.84 -9.44
N ALA A 164 27.99 -4.61 -9.49
CA ALA A 164 26.67 -4.36 -8.95
C ALA A 164 25.58 -5.21 -9.63
N GLN A 165 24.56 -5.60 -8.87
CA GLN A 165 23.35 -6.26 -9.35
C GLN A 165 22.15 -5.35 -9.08
N ILE A 166 21.49 -4.89 -10.14
CA ILE A 166 20.39 -3.95 -10.00
C ILE A 166 19.11 -4.73 -9.74
N GLN A 167 18.47 -4.50 -8.60
CA GLN A 167 17.22 -5.14 -8.23
C GLN A 167 16.06 -4.15 -8.38
N ILE A 168 15.13 -4.47 -9.26
CA ILE A 168 13.90 -3.72 -9.45
C ILE A 168 12.80 -4.46 -8.72
N LEU A 169 12.22 -3.85 -7.70
CA LEU A 169 11.08 -4.37 -6.95
C LEU A 169 9.80 -3.78 -7.54
N PHE A 170 8.83 -4.64 -7.79
CA PHE A 170 7.51 -4.25 -8.26
C PHE A 170 6.46 -4.60 -7.21
N ASN A 171 5.38 -3.81 -7.16
CA ASN A 171 4.29 -4.07 -6.23
C ASN A 171 3.51 -5.37 -6.56
N ARG A 172 3.72 -5.95 -7.75
CA ARG A 172 3.09 -7.20 -8.20
C ARG A 172 4.11 -8.18 -8.76
N THR A 173 3.80 -9.46 -8.66
CA THR A 173 4.59 -10.53 -9.28
C THR A 173 4.74 -10.29 -10.77
N VAL A 174 5.96 -10.39 -11.27
CA VAL A 174 6.29 -10.09 -12.68
C VAL A 174 6.26 -11.33 -13.56
N GLN A 175 6.12 -11.14 -14.87
CA GLN A 175 6.37 -12.21 -15.82
C GLN A 175 7.86 -12.53 -15.91
N THR A 176 8.26 -13.75 -15.52
CA THR A 176 9.67 -14.16 -15.44
C THR A 176 10.22 -14.81 -16.72
N ASN A 177 9.46 -14.77 -17.83
CA ASN A 177 9.90 -15.31 -19.11
C ASN A 177 11.14 -14.52 -19.61
N PRO A 178 12.28 -15.18 -19.88
CA PRO A 178 13.50 -14.50 -20.34
C PRO A 178 13.28 -13.58 -21.55
N VAL A 179 12.46 -14.01 -22.52
CA VAL A 179 12.16 -13.19 -23.72
C VAL A 179 11.44 -11.90 -23.34
N ALA A 180 10.46 -11.99 -22.44
CA ALA A 180 9.72 -10.82 -21.99
C ALA A 180 10.61 -9.87 -21.17
N LEU A 181 11.51 -10.41 -20.34
CA LEU A 181 12.45 -9.58 -19.60
C LEU A 181 13.41 -8.85 -20.56
N ASP A 182 13.92 -9.53 -21.58
CA ASP A 182 14.85 -8.95 -22.56
C ASP A 182 14.19 -7.88 -23.44
N ASP A 183 12.93 -8.07 -23.83
CA ASP A 183 12.19 -7.14 -24.69
C ASP A 183 11.76 -5.85 -23.95
N PHE A 184 11.47 -5.93 -22.64
CA PHE A 184 10.87 -4.81 -21.90
C PHE A 184 11.81 -4.14 -20.89
N ILE A 185 12.93 -4.75 -20.51
CA ILE A 185 13.88 -4.12 -19.58
C ILE A 185 15.17 -3.82 -20.35
N ALA A 186 15.48 -2.56 -20.59
CA ALA A 186 16.68 -2.16 -21.31
C ALA A 186 17.69 -1.50 -20.36
N VAL A 187 18.98 -1.72 -20.63
CA VAL A 187 20.07 -0.96 -20.01
C VAL A 187 20.85 -0.27 -21.10
N SER A 188 21.10 1.02 -20.92
CA SER A 188 21.86 1.83 -21.88
C SER A 188 22.98 2.62 -21.21
N ALA A 189 24.08 2.81 -21.94
CA ALA A 189 25.14 3.74 -21.60
C ALA A 189 25.10 4.88 -22.63
N GLY A 190 24.54 6.03 -22.23
CA GLY A 190 24.24 7.12 -23.16
C GLY A 190 23.19 6.69 -24.21
N SER A 191 23.59 6.63 -25.49
CA SER A 191 22.71 6.21 -26.59
C SER A 191 22.88 4.75 -27.01
N SER A 192 23.79 4.00 -26.38
CA SER A 192 24.09 2.61 -26.77
C SER A 192 23.43 1.65 -25.78
N VAL A 193 22.73 0.65 -26.30
CA VAL A 193 22.19 -0.45 -25.48
C VAL A 193 23.34 -1.36 -25.06
N VAL A 194 23.32 -1.77 -23.79
CA VAL A 194 24.34 -2.61 -23.16
C VAL A 194 23.74 -3.98 -22.89
N GLU A 195 24.49 -5.02 -23.20
CA GLU A 195 24.06 -6.40 -22.93
C GLU A 195 24.15 -6.69 -21.43
N VAL A 196 23.08 -7.26 -20.87
CA VAL A 196 22.92 -7.59 -19.45
C VAL A 196 22.13 -8.88 -19.32
N LYS A 197 22.29 -9.58 -18.20
CA LYS A 197 21.52 -10.78 -17.87
C LYS A 197 20.39 -10.44 -16.90
N ARG A 198 19.16 -10.81 -17.23
CA ARG A 198 17.97 -10.54 -16.41
C ARG A 198 17.46 -11.82 -15.76
N VAL A 199 17.13 -11.74 -14.48
CA VAL A 199 16.57 -12.86 -13.72
C VAL A 199 15.36 -12.35 -12.94
N GLY A 200 14.17 -12.87 -13.25
CA GLY A 200 12.95 -12.55 -12.50
C GLY A 200 12.63 -13.61 -11.46
N LEU A 201 12.32 -13.19 -10.23
CA LEU A 201 11.86 -14.04 -9.15
C LEU A 201 10.76 -13.32 -8.35
N GLY A 202 9.52 -13.82 -8.42
CA GLY A 202 8.41 -13.22 -7.68
C GLY A 202 8.13 -11.78 -8.13
N GLN A 203 8.26 -10.82 -7.20
CA GLN A 203 8.11 -9.37 -7.42
C GLN A 203 9.42 -8.68 -7.83
N VAL A 204 10.55 -9.38 -7.85
CA VAL A 204 11.86 -8.77 -8.08
C VAL A 204 12.39 -9.19 -9.46
N VAL A 205 12.92 -8.23 -10.20
CA VAL A 205 13.80 -8.50 -11.35
C VAL A 205 15.21 -8.02 -11.04
N THR A 206 16.16 -8.94 -11.11
CA THR A 206 17.59 -8.65 -10.98
C THR A 206 18.23 -8.53 -12.35
N VAL A 207 18.90 -7.40 -12.58
CA VAL A 207 19.70 -7.11 -13.77
C VAL A 207 21.17 -7.21 -13.39
N ASN A 208 21.82 -8.22 -13.94
CA ASN A 208 23.23 -8.52 -13.73
C ASN A 208 24.04 -8.08 -14.94
N PRO A 209 25.26 -7.59 -14.75
CA PRO A 209 26.21 -7.50 -15.85
C PRO A 209 26.46 -8.90 -16.46
N ALA A 210 26.84 -8.91 -17.72
CA ALA A 210 27.24 -10.06 -18.51
C ALA A 210 28.66 -9.82 -19.05
N GLY A 211 29.29 -10.86 -19.61
CA GLY A 211 30.68 -10.77 -20.08
C GLY A 211 30.94 -9.70 -21.14
N ASP A 212 29.91 -9.29 -21.90
CA ASP A 212 30.01 -8.25 -22.93
C ASP A 212 29.56 -6.86 -22.42
N THR A 213 29.11 -6.73 -21.17
CA THR A 213 28.70 -5.44 -20.56
C THR A 213 29.87 -4.46 -20.51
N CYS A 214 31.08 -4.96 -20.22
CA CYS A 214 32.30 -4.17 -20.25
C CYS A 214 33.47 -4.91 -20.93
N PRO A 215 33.67 -4.74 -22.25
CA PRO A 215 34.73 -5.46 -22.98
C PRO A 215 36.16 -5.14 -22.52
N SER A 216 36.37 -4.06 -21.77
CA SER A 216 37.69 -3.66 -21.25
C SER A 216 38.08 -4.35 -19.94
N GLU A 217 37.12 -4.91 -19.21
CA GLU A 217 37.35 -5.54 -17.91
C GLU A 217 36.99 -7.04 -17.97
N PRO A 218 37.73 -7.92 -17.28
CA PRO A 218 37.42 -9.34 -17.26
C PRO A 218 36.23 -9.64 -16.33
N GLY A 219 35.26 -10.39 -16.83
CA GLY A 219 34.15 -10.95 -16.05
C GLY A 219 32.82 -10.22 -16.26
N ASP A 220 31.82 -10.62 -15.49
CA ASP A 220 30.48 -10.02 -15.50
C ASP A 220 30.50 -8.73 -14.66
N VAL A 221 30.98 -7.63 -15.24
CA VAL A 221 31.08 -6.32 -14.57
C VAL A 221 30.63 -5.17 -15.48
N PHE A 222 30.13 -4.11 -14.86
CA PHE A 222 29.93 -2.81 -15.51
C PHE A 222 31.24 -2.04 -15.62
N CYS A 223 31.37 -1.21 -16.66
CA CYS A 223 32.57 -0.42 -16.88
C CYS A 223 32.72 0.67 -15.84
N PRO A 224 33.94 0.92 -15.32
CA PRO A 224 34.18 1.96 -14.33
C PRO A 224 33.88 3.37 -14.86
N GLY A 225 33.36 4.24 -13.99
CA GLY A 225 33.11 5.66 -14.29
C GLY A 225 32.07 5.90 -15.38
N THR A 226 31.25 4.90 -15.69
CA THR A 226 30.24 4.96 -16.75
C THR A 226 28.86 5.15 -16.11
N THR A 227 28.05 6.03 -16.70
CA THR A 227 26.65 6.20 -16.29
C THR A 227 25.77 5.32 -17.15
N TYR A 228 25.00 4.47 -16.47
CA TYR A 228 24.02 3.58 -17.07
C TYR A 228 22.61 4.05 -16.72
N THR A 229 21.67 3.81 -17.62
CA THR A 229 20.23 4.01 -17.39
C THR A 229 19.52 2.70 -17.59
N VAL A 230 18.77 2.28 -16.58
CA VAL A 230 17.86 1.15 -16.66
C VAL A 230 16.46 1.69 -16.96
N THR A 231 15.80 1.11 -17.95
CA THR A 231 14.46 1.50 -18.37
C THR A 231 13.58 0.27 -18.43
N VAL A 232 12.40 0.33 -17.80
CA VAL A 232 11.30 -0.60 -17.99
C VAL A 232 10.34 0.02 -19.00
N GLU A 233 10.22 -0.61 -20.16
CA GLU A 233 9.39 -0.14 -21.27
C GLU A 233 7.90 -0.38 -20.99
N GLU A 234 7.06 0.52 -21.52
CA GLU A 234 5.60 0.37 -21.42
C GLU A 234 5.14 -0.94 -22.08
N GLY A 235 4.16 -1.60 -21.45
CA GLY A 235 3.64 -2.88 -21.90
C GLY A 235 4.26 -4.11 -21.23
N PHE A 236 5.24 -3.92 -20.34
CA PHE A 236 5.68 -4.99 -19.44
C PHE A 236 4.49 -5.47 -18.58
N LEU A 237 4.29 -6.78 -18.51
CA LEU A 237 3.12 -7.37 -17.85
C LEU A 237 3.50 -8.00 -16.51
N SER A 238 2.60 -7.84 -15.54
CA SER A 238 2.60 -8.68 -14.34
C SER A 238 2.24 -10.14 -14.68
N ALA A 239 2.50 -11.06 -13.75
CA ALA A 239 2.17 -12.48 -13.91
C ALA A 239 0.68 -12.73 -14.15
N ASP A 240 -0.20 -11.84 -13.67
CA ASP A 240 -1.64 -11.86 -13.87
C ASP A 240 -2.12 -11.03 -15.09
N GLY A 241 -1.20 -10.45 -15.86
CA GLY A 241 -1.48 -9.80 -17.16
C GLY A 241 -1.81 -8.32 -17.09
N VAL A 242 -1.53 -7.64 -15.97
CA VAL A 242 -1.72 -6.19 -15.83
C VAL A 242 -0.50 -5.46 -16.40
N PRO A 243 -0.66 -4.49 -17.32
CA PRO A 243 0.46 -3.74 -17.88
C PRO A 243 1.00 -2.71 -16.88
N ILE A 244 2.31 -2.46 -16.97
CA ILE A 244 3.00 -1.50 -16.12
C ILE A 244 2.52 -0.08 -16.39
N ASP A 245 2.30 0.68 -15.32
CA ASP A 245 1.94 2.09 -15.37
C ASP A 245 3.13 2.93 -14.88
N CYS A 246 3.82 3.55 -15.83
CA CYS A 246 4.99 4.39 -15.56
C CYS A 246 4.65 5.82 -15.19
N THR A 247 3.36 6.17 -15.06
CA THR A 247 2.89 7.54 -14.82
C THR A 247 2.55 7.82 -13.36
N ILE A 248 2.57 6.80 -12.51
CA ILE A 248 2.13 6.88 -11.12
C ILE A 248 3.27 6.42 -10.19
N TYR A 249 3.45 7.13 -9.07
CA TYR A 249 4.47 6.89 -8.03
C TYR A 249 5.92 7.07 -8.49
N ASN A 250 6.47 6.11 -9.22
CA ASN A 250 7.89 6.08 -9.61
C ASN A 250 8.07 6.07 -11.14
N PRO A 251 9.09 6.75 -11.67
CA PRO A 251 9.43 6.64 -13.07
C PRO A 251 9.91 5.22 -13.37
N CYS A 252 9.56 4.69 -14.55
CA CYS A 252 10.08 3.41 -15.06
C CYS A 252 11.52 3.52 -15.59
N SER A 253 12.25 4.58 -15.26
CA SER A 253 13.66 4.68 -15.59
C SER A 253 14.47 5.27 -14.45
N TYR A 254 15.67 4.74 -14.27
CA TYR A 254 16.61 5.18 -13.24
C TYR A 254 18.04 5.12 -13.77
N SER A 255 18.86 6.10 -13.39
CA SER A 255 20.26 6.18 -13.81
C SER A 255 21.20 6.03 -12.63
N PHE A 256 22.31 5.33 -12.85
CA PHE A 256 23.39 5.17 -11.87
C PHE A 256 24.75 5.31 -12.51
N THR A 257 25.75 5.59 -11.69
CA THR A 257 27.14 5.62 -12.11
C THR A 257 27.92 4.54 -11.39
N THR A 258 28.87 3.92 -12.07
CA THR A 258 29.73 2.89 -11.48
C THR A 258 31.06 3.48 -11.03
N GLY A 259 31.54 3.01 -9.89
CA GLY A 259 32.86 3.35 -9.35
C GLY A 259 33.98 2.50 -9.95
N ASN A 260 35.12 2.46 -9.25
CA ASN A 260 36.29 1.66 -9.62
C ASN A 260 36.52 0.47 -8.68
N THR A 261 35.55 0.19 -7.81
CA THR A 261 35.64 -0.82 -6.76
C THR A 261 34.70 -1.98 -7.08
N SER A 262 35.10 -3.18 -6.66
CA SER A 262 34.23 -4.36 -6.64
C SER A 262 34.04 -4.79 -5.20
N ASP A 263 32.84 -5.22 -4.87
CA ASP A 263 32.48 -5.63 -3.53
C ASP A 263 32.13 -7.12 -3.49
N ASN A 264 32.72 -7.82 -2.53
CA ASN A 264 32.55 -9.26 -2.32
C ASN A 264 32.24 -9.57 -0.85
N ALA A 265 32.09 -8.53 -0.02
CA ALA A 265 31.67 -8.70 1.36
C ALA A 265 30.15 -8.86 1.35
N GLY A 266 29.62 -9.76 2.19
CA GLY A 266 28.18 -9.93 2.31
C GLY A 266 27.58 -9.05 3.39
N PRO A 267 26.27 -8.78 3.31
CA PRO A 267 25.59 -7.96 4.32
C PRO A 267 25.48 -8.71 5.65
N SER A 268 25.17 -7.97 6.72
CA SER A 268 24.75 -8.51 8.00
C SER A 268 23.27 -8.22 8.22
N VAL A 269 22.49 -9.24 8.56
CA VAL A 269 21.02 -9.14 8.70
C VAL A 269 20.57 -9.54 10.09
N MET A 270 19.75 -8.69 10.70
CA MET A 270 19.10 -8.94 11.99
C MET A 270 17.59 -8.75 11.85
N LEU A 271 16.82 -9.78 12.18
CA LEU A 271 15.36 -9.70 12.25
C LEU A 271 14.98 -9.10 13.62
N ASN A 272 14.34 -7.93 13.62
CA ASN A 272 13.98 -7.18 14.83
C ASN A 272 12.55 -7.47 15.29
N ALA A 273 11.65 -7.72 14.34
CA ALA A 273 10.25 -8.03 14.59
C ALA A 273 9.76 -9.13 13.63
N PRO A 274 8.95 -10.08 14.12
CA PRO A 274 8.51 -10.26 15.51
C PRO A 274 9.65 -10.74 16.44
N PRO A 275 9.49 -10.65 17.77
CA PRO A 275 10.44 -11.26 18.70
C PRO A 275 10.38 -12.80 18.63
N ASP A 276 11.50 -13.45 18.95
CA ASP A 276 11.54 -14.91 19.07
C ASP A 276 10.63 -15.41 20.21
N GLY A 277 9.81 -16.42 19.92
CA GLY A 277 8.72 -16.88 20.79
C GLY A 277 7.45 -16.02 20.72
N GLY A 278 7.35 -15.07 19.78
CA GLY A 278 6.16 -14.25 19.57
C GLY A 278 4.94 -15.06 19.10
N THR A 279 3.80 -14.39 18.96
CA THR A 279 2.54 -15.00 18.49
C THR A 279 2.09 -14.42 17.17
N VAL A 280 1.36 -15.21 16.40
CA VAL A 280 0.71 -14.79 15.15
C VAL A 280 -0.73 -15.30 15.13
N PHE A 281 -1.64 -14.56 14.51
CA PHE A 281 -3.05 -14.93 14.43
C PHE A 281 -3.45 -15.18 12.97
N SER A 282 -4.33 -16.16 12.75
CA SER A 282 -4.88 -16.42 11.42
C SER A 282 -5.56 -15.18 10.85
N PHE A 283 -5.29 -14.87 9.57
CA PHE A 283 -5.88 -13.75 8.82
C PHE A 283 -5.56 -12.34 9.34
N ILE A 284 -4.73 -12.20 10.38
CA ILE A 284 -4.28 -10.91 10.89
C ILE A 284 -2.87 -10.64 10.35
N PRO A 285 -2.65 -9.54 9.60
CA PRO A 285 -1.34 -9.18 9.13
C PRO A 285 -0.34 -8.99 10.29
N LEU A 286 0.87 -9.53 10.11
CA LEU A 286 1.99 -9.41 11.02
C LEU A 286 3.10 -8.62 10.34
N ASP A 287 3.46 -7.48 10.94
CA ASP A 287 4.58 -6.66 10.47
C ASP A 287 5.91 -7.37 10.74
N LEU A 288 6.75 -7.42 9.72
CA LEU A 288 8.12 -7.95 9.77
C LEU A 288 9.09 -6.79 9.64
N GLN A 289 10.12 -6.77 10.47
CA GLN A 289 11.15 -5.74 10.37
C GLN A 289 12.54 -6.36 10.53
N ALA A 290 13.42 -6.05 9.59
CA ALA A 290 14.83 -6.39 9.67
C ALA A 290 15.72 -5.14 9.59
N SER A 291 16.88 -5.20 10.24
CA SER A 291 17.99 -4.28 10.04
C SER A 291 19.06 -4.96 9.22
N VAL A 292 19.52 -4.28 8.17
CA VAL A 292 20.55 -4.76 7.27
C VAL A 292 21.70 -3.77 7.28
N VAL A 293 22.92 -4.27 7.43
CA VAL A 293 24.14 -3.46 7.45
C VAL A 293 25.10 -3.98 6.40
N ASP A 294 25.58 -3.11 5.54
CA ASP A 294 26.54 -3.46 4.48
C ASP A 294 27.51 -2.33 4.15
N ASP A 295 28.73 -2.62 3.68
CA ASP A 295 29.74 -1.59 3.39
C ASP A 295 29.61 -0.90 2.02
N SER A 296 28.90 -1.54 1.09
CA SER A 296 28.80 -1.14 -0.33
C SER A 296 27.35 -1.04 -0.81
N GLY A 297 26.43 -0.92 0.14
CA GLY A 297 25.02 -0.61 -0.06
C GLY A 297 24.10 -1.80 0.17
N VAL A 298 22.84 -1.52 0.49
CA VAL A 298 21.85 -2.55 0.81
C VAL A 298 20.84 -2.67 -0.33
N GLY A 299 20.58 -3.90 -0.77
CA GLY A 299 19.56 -4.25 -1.76
C GLY A 299 18.23 -4.63 -1.12
N VAL A 300 17.45 -5.44 -1.84
CA VAL A 300 16.14 -5.93 -1.39
C VAL A 300 16.32 -6.98 -0.29
N THR A 301 15.35 -7.03 0.64
CA THR A 301 15.28 -8.06 1.68
C THR A 301 14.05 -8.93 1.51
N ASP A 302 14.27 -10.23 1.36
CA ASP A 302 13.21 -11.22 1.23
C ASP A 302 12.84 -11.82 2.60
N PHE A 303 11.56 -11.84 2.92
CA PHE A 303 11.03 -12.50 4.09
C PHE A 303 10.46 -13.87 3.72
N THR A 304 10.77 -14.86 4.55
CA THR A 304 10.30 -16.24 4.37
C THR A 304 9.74 -16.79 5.67
N VAL A 305 8.71 -17.63 5.56
CA VAL A 305 8.12 -18.39 6.66
C VAL A 305 8.20 -19.88 6.31
N GLY A 306 9.03 -20.62 7.06
CA GLY A 306 9.41 -21.98 6.72
C GLY A 306 10.23 -21.99 5.42
N SER A 307 9.69 -22.63 4.38
CA SER A 307 10.25 -22.60 3.02
C SER A 307 9.51 -21.65 2.09
N ALA A 308 8.46 -20.99 2.59
CA ALA A 308 7.54 -20.21 1.78
C ALA A 308 7.98 -18.75 1.80
N TYR A 309 8.09 -18.14 0.62
CA TYR A 309 8.32 -16.71 0.49
C TYR A 309 7.04 -15.96 0.87
N VAL A 310 7.15 -14.88 1.66
CA VAL A 310 5.97 -14.11 2.11
C VAL A 310 5.95 -12.70 1.57
N ASP A 311 7.11 -12.04 1.48
CA ASP A 311 7.22 -10.65 1.03
C ASP A 311 8.66 -10.27 0.66
N SER A 312 8.84 -9.22 -0.16
CA SER A 312 10.13 -8.55 -0.39
C SER A 312 9.99 -7.08 0.00
N ALA A 313 10.92 -6.60 0.82
CA ALA A 313 10.95 -5.22 1.24
C ALA A 313 12.12 -4.47 0.62
N GLU A 314 11.84 -3.23 0.22
CA GLU A 314 12.85 -2.25 -0.16
C GLU A 314 13.71 -1.82 1.04
N PRO A 315 14.97 -1.42 0.79
CA PRO A 315 15.78 -0.77 1.81
C PRO A 315 15.20 0.63 2.10
N SER A 316 14.87 0.87 3.37
CA SER A 316 14.27 2.12 3.84
C SER A 316 15.05 2.68 5.03
N ALA A 317 14.87 3.98 5.31
CA ALA A 317 15.49 4.65 6.46
C ALA A 317 17.02 4.43 6.58
N CYS A 318 17.72 4.35 5.45
CA CYS A 318 19.16 4.11 5.42
C CYS A 318 19.96 5.25 6.06
N THR A 319 20.97 4.90 6.87
CA THR A 319 21.86 5.86 7.53
C THR A 319 23.32 5.42 7.48
N GLY A 320 24.22 6.41 7.45
CA GLY A 320 25.68 6.22 7.50
C GLY A 320 26.39 6.50 6.18
N ASP A 321 27.52 7.22 6.25
CA ASP A 321 28.48 7.43 5.14
C ASP A 321 29.63 6.39 5.18
N GLY A 322 29.35 5.22 5.78
CA GLY A 322 30.21 4.05 6.02
C GLY A 322 29.32 2.80 5.96
N PRO A 323 29.58 1.68 6.66
CA PRO A 323 28.68 0.53 6.57
C PRO A 323 27.25 0.99 6.83
N MET A 324 26.47 0.97 5.76
CA MET A 324 25.18 1.57 5.62
C MET A 324 24.20 0.68 6.35
N SER A 325 23.44 1.27 7.26
CA SER A 325 22.41 0.56 8.01
C SER A 325 21.05 0.98 7.49
N CYS A 326 20.32 0.04 6.91
CA CYS A 326 18.95 0.21 6.41
C CYS A 326 17.97 -0.64 7.22
N ALA A 327 16.72 -0.21 7.24
CA ALA A 327 15.59 -1.00 7.70
C ALA A 327 14.85 -1.60 6.50
N ALA A 328 14.41 -2.84 6.62
CA ALA A 328 13.52 -3.50 5.69
C ALA A 328 12.23 -3.83 6.42
N ASN A 329 11.09 -3.33 5.93
CA ASN A 329 9.79 -3.55 6.53
C ASN A 329 8.93 -4.35 5.56
N GLY A 330 8.60 -5.58 5.94
CA GLY A 330 7.72 -6.47 5.17
C GLY A 330 6.45 -6.79 5.94
N LEU A 331 5.52 -7.47 5.28
CA LEU A 331 4.25 -7.85 5.86
C LEU A 331 3.94 -9.32 5.56
N TRP A 332 3.65 -10.10 6.60
CA TRP A 332 3.09 -11.44 6.42
C TRP A 332 1.61 -11.43 6.78
N THR A 333 0.75 -11.73 5.81
CA THR A 333 -0.68 -11.98 6.07
C THR A 333 -0.94 -13.49 6.07
N PRO A 334 -0.91 -14.16 7.23
CA PRO A 334 -1.18 -15.59 7.30
C PRO A 334 -2.59 -15.93 6.86
N GLY A 335 -2.75 -17.09 6.23
CA GLY A 335 -4.06 -17.67 5.96
C GLY A 335 -4.64 -18.34 7.22
N ASN A 336 -5.27 -19.50 7.03
CA ASN A 336 -5.75 -20.30 8.15
C ASN A 336 -4.59 -21.08 8.77
N LEU A 337 -4.10 -20.61 9.92
CA LEU A 337 -3.11 -21.32 10.73
C LEU A 337 -3.80 -22.25 11.73
N VAL A 338 -3.14 -23.35 12.06
CA VAL A 338 -3.61 -24.26 13.11
C VAL A 338 -3.16 -23.72 14.46
N PRO A 339 -4.06 -23.50 15.44
CA PRO A 339 -3.66 -23.06 16.77
C PRO A 339 -2.58 -23.98 17.38
N GLY A 340 -1.55 -23.38 17.97
CA GLY A 340 -0.39 -24.07 18.53
C GLY A 340 0.69 -24.48 17.52
N SER A 341 0.52 -24.28 16.21
CA SER A 341 1.58 -24.56 15.24
C SER A 341 2.69 -23.51 15.27
N SER A 342 3.95 -23.95 15.23
CA SER A 342 5.10 -23.06 15.18
C SER A 342 5.54 -22.76 13.73
N HIS A 343 5.87 -21.50 13.47
CA HIS A 343 6.30 -21.00 12.17
C HIS A 343 7.64 -20.27 12.32
N VAL A 344 8.60 -20.63 11.47
CA VAL A 344 9.96 -20.05 11.52
C VAL A 344 10.09 -18.96 10.47
N ILE A 345 10.39 -17.74 10.88
CA ILE A 345 10.57 -16.57 10.03
C ILE A 345 12.06 -16.30 9.85
N ARG A 346 12.45 -15.96 8.61
CA ARG A 346 13.80 -15.53 8.26
C ARG A 346 13.76 -14.35 7.29
N ALA A 347 14.67 -13.40 7.48
CA ALA A 347 14.96 -12.36 6.50
C ALA A 347 16.27 -12.72 5.76
N THR A 348 16.25 -12.69 4.45
CA THR A 348 17.43 -12.84 3.60
C THR A 348 17.63 -11.55 2.82
N ALA A 349 18.68 -10.81 3.13
CA ALA A 349 18.99 -9.57 2.42
C ALA A 349 20.13 -9.80 1.42
N SER A 350 20.04 -9.09 0.30
CA SER A 350 21.16 -8.91 -0.62
C SER A 350 21.79 -7.54 -0.46
N ASP A 351 23.09 -7.43 -0.71
CA ASP A 351 23.76 -6.15 -0.96
C ASP A 351 23.61 -5.72 -2.43
N CYS A 352 24.33 -4.66 -2.80
CA CYS A 352 24.33 -4.13 -4.15
C CYS A 352 25.19 -4.90 -5.15
N SER A 353 25.96 -5.88 -4.71
CA SER A 353 26.85 -6.73 -5.50
C SER A 353 26.29 -8.14 -5.69
N GLY A 354 25.14 -8.43 -5.08
CA GLY A 354 24.46 -9.72 -5.13
C GLY A 354 24.93 -10.72 -4.08
N ASN A 355 25.78 -10.33 -3.12
CA ASN A 355 26.04 -11.20 -1.98
C ASN A 355 24.84 -11.17 -1.04
N THR A 356 24.56 -12.28 -0.39
CA THR A 356 23.37 -12.46 0.44
C THR A 356 23.74 -12.96 1.82
N ALA A 357 22.94 -12.57 2.81
CA ALA A 357 22.99 -13.14 4.14
C ALA A 357 21.59 -13.33 4.70
N THR A 358 21.43 -14.36 5.53
CA THR A 358 20.17 -14.70 6.18
C THR A 358 20.27 -14.45 7.67
N SER A 359 19.21 -13.87 8.25
CA SER A 359 19.09 -13.63 9.68
C SER A 359 19.10 -14.93 10.49
N SER A 360 19.33 -14.81 11.79
CA SER A 360 18.93 -15.88 12.73
C SER A 360 17.42 -16.14 12.60
N PRO A 361 16.98 -17.41 12.74
CA PRO A 361 15.56 -17.73 12.68
C PRO A 361 14.82 -17.17 13.90
N VAL A 362 13.61 -16.67 13.67
CA VAL A 362 12.65 -16.29 14.72
C VAL A 362 11.47 -17.24 14.64
N THR A 363 11.08 -17.84 15.76
CA THR A 363 9.94 -18.76 15.80
C THR A 363 8.74 -18.04 16.40
N VAL A 364 7.60 -18.09 15.71
CA VAL A 364 6.32 -17.62 16.23
C VAL A 364 5.32 -18.76 16.36
N THR A 365 4.40 -18.65 17.30
CA THR A 365 3.34 -19.65 17.53
C THR A 365 1.99 -19.09 17.08
N ALA A 366 1.27 -19.88 16.28
CA ALA A 366 -0.07 -19.52 15.82
C ALA A 366 -1.08 -19.64 16.97
N LEU A 367 -1.92 -18.63 17.15
CA LEU A 367 -3.06 -18.64 18.07
C LEU A 367 -4.37 -18.55 17.30
N ALA A 368 -5.44 -19.04 17.92
CA ALA A 368 -6.77 -18.88 17.36
C ALA A 368 -7.22 -17.40 17.44
N PRO A 369 -8.07 -16.94 16.51
CA PRO A 369 -8.52 -15.54 16.49
C PRO A 369 -9.32 -15.12 17.74
N HIS A 370 -9.96 -16.06 18.44
CA HIS A 370 -10.68 -15.76 19.67
C HIS A 370 -9.76 -15.33 20.80
N CYS A 371 -8.50 -15.80 20.82
CA CYS A 371 -7.48 -15.47 21.82
C CYS A 371 -7.00 -14.00 21.84
N ALA A 372 -7.68 -13.09 21.15
CA ALA A 372 -7.36 -11.66 21.10
C ALA A 372 -8.59 -10.79 20.76
N ASN A 373 -9.81 -11.28 21.01
CA ASN A 373 -11.06 -10.59 20.67
C ASN A 373 -11.67 -9.77 21.82
N GLU A 374 -11.00 -9.74 22.99
CA GLU A 374 -11.43 -9.09 24.23
C GLU A 374 -12.71 -9.65 24.86
N VAL A 375 -13.08 -10.89 24.51
CA VAL A 375 -14.27 -11.60 24.99
C VAL A 375 -13.87 -13.00 25.44
N GLU A 376 -14.31 -13.41 26.62
CA GLU A 376 -14.15 -14.81 27.05
C GLU A 376 -15.16 -15.70 26.30
N ASP A 377 -14.66 -16.47 25.33
CA ASP A 377 -15.47 -17.41 24.54
C ASP A 377 -14.73 -18.72 24.22
N GLU A 378 -15.40 -19.59 23.45
CA GLU A 378 -14.91 -20.92 23.05
C GLU A 378 -14.31 -21.78 24.19
N ASP A 379 -13.01 -22.09 24.11
CA ASP A 379 -12.28 -22.94 25.07
C ASP A 379 -11.46 -22.13 26.08
N GLU A 380 -11.59 -20.81 26.09
CA GLU A 380 -10.88 -19.92 27.00
C GLU A 380 -11.27 -20.16 28.47
N THR A 381 -10.30 -19.95 29.36
CA THR A 381 -10.53 -20.03 30.83
C THR A 381 -10.54 -18.64 31.49
N GLY A 382 -10.32 -17.60 30.69
CA GLY A 382 -10.43 -16.19 31.01
C GLY A 382 -10.30 -15.39 29.71
N ILE A 383 -10.67 -14.11 29.73
CA ILE A 383 -10.67 -13.24 28.54
C ILE A 383 -9.33 -13.33 27.78
N ASP A 384 -9.38 -13.81 26.53
CA ASP A 384 -8.24 -13.95 25.61
C ASP A 384 -7.14 -14.89 26.12
N CYS A 385 -7.45 -15.85 27.01
CA CYS A 385 -6.43 -16.73 27.58
C CYS A 385 -6.90 -18.11 28.06
N GLY A 386 -5.93 -19.01 28.12
CA GLY A 386 -6.10 -20.39 28.57
C GLY A 386 -6.79 -21.27 27.53
N GLY A 387 -7.32 -22.41 27.97
CA GLY A 387 -7.78 -23.43 27.03
C GLY A 387 -6.63 -24.20 26.39
N GLY A 388 -6.91 -24.77 25.21
CA GLY A 388 -5.93 -25.44 24.35
C GLY A 388 -5.44 -24.56 23.19
N ASP A 389 -6.25 -23.57 22.79
CA ASP A 389 -5.96 -22.74 21.62
C ASP A 389 -5.26 -21.40 21.94
N CYS A 390 -5.33 -20.94 23.20
CA CYS A 390 -4.71 -19.69 23.67
C CYS A 390 -3.55 -19.92 24.64
N LEU A 391 -2.74 -18.88 24.84
CA LEU A 391 -1.65 -18.89 25.83
C LEU A 391 -2.18 -18.89 27.27
N SER A 392 -1.36 -19.35 28.21
CA SER A 392 -1.79 -19.55 29.59
C SER A 392 -2.20 -18.25 30.28
N CYS A 393 -3.33 -18.29 30.99
CA CYS A 393 -3.79 -17.17 31.82
C CYS A 393 -2.85 -16.88 32.99
N SER A 394 -2.95 -15.67 33.53
CA SER A 394 -2.31 -15.27 34.79
C SER A 394 -2.58 -16.27 35.93
N GLY A 395 -1.54 -16.62 36.68
CA GLY A 395 -1.60 -17.62 37.75
C GLY A 395 -1.28 -19.07 37.32
N SER A 396 -1.19 -19.33 36.01
CA SER A 396 -0.75 -20.62 35.48
C SER A 396 0.76 -20.79 35.57
N SER A 397 1.27 -22.03 35.54
CA SER A 397 2.71 -22.29 35.49
C SER A 397 3.30 -21.98 34.11
N CYS A 398 4.51 -21.43 34.09
CA CYS A 398 5.26 -21.12 32.86
C CYS A 398 6.74 -21.44 33.02
N ILE A 399 7.43 -21.64 31.89
CA ILE A 399 8.88 -21.81 31.82
C ILE A 399 9.50 -20.56 31.17
N GLU A 400 8.88 -20.10 30.08
CA GLU A 400 9.32 -18.94 29.32
C GLU A 400 8.23 -17.86 29.29
N ALA A 401 8.63 -16.64 28.95
CA ALA A 401 7.70 -15.52 28.87
C ALA A 401 6.59 -15.75 27.83
N SER A 402 6.93 -16.42 26.72
CA SER A 402 6.03 -16.79 25.62
C SER A 402 4.93 -17.78 26.00
N ASP A 403 5.02 -18.47 27.14
CA ASP A 403 3.98 -19.41 27.61
C ASP A 403 2.71 -18.69 28.13
N CYS A 404 2.85 -17.40 28.45
CA CYS A 404 1.83 -16.59 29.12
C CYS A 404 1.18 -15.61 28.15
N SER A 405 -0.14 -15.44 28.24
CA SER A 405 -0.87 -14.45 27.41
C SER A 405 -0.38 -13.01 27.62
N SER A 406 0.24 -12.73 28.77
CA SER A 406 0.85 -11.45 29.12
C SER A 406 2.30 -11.28 28.66
N PHE A 407 2.90 -12.29 28.04
CA PHE A 407 4.33 -12.39 27.76
C PHE A 407 5.23 -12.16 28.99
N LEU A 408 4.75 -12.53 30.19
CA LEU A 408 5.44 -12.28 31.44
C LEU A 408 5.35 -13.50 32.37
N CYS A 409 6.46 -14.25 32.41
CA CYS A 409 6.66 -15.35 33.34
C CYS A 409 7.54 -14.91 34.51
N LEU A 410 7.01 -14.89 35.73
CA LEU A 410 7.73 -14.48 36.94
C LEU A 410 7.73 -15.62 37.96
N ASN A 411 8.93 -16.08 38.34
CA ASN A 411 9.11 -17.20 39.29
C ASN A 411 8.35 -18.48 38.87
N GLY A 412 8.26 -18.74 37.57
CA GLY A 412 7.56 -19.91 37.02
C GLY A 412 6.03 -19.80 37.01
N VAL A 413 5.48 -18.59 37.20
CA VAL A 413 4.04 -18.32 37.15
C VAL A 413 3.74 -17.15 36.22
N CYS A 414 2.71 -17.29 35.38
CA CYS A 414 2.25 -16.23 34.50
C CYS A 414 1.72 -15.06 35.33
N ALA A 415 2.21 -13.86 35.04
CA ALA A 415 1.81 -12.64 35.72
C ALA A 415 1.27 -11.63 34.72
N THR A 416 0.22 -10.88 35.08
CA THR A 416 -0.26 -9.77 34.25
C THR A 416 0.70 -8.59 34.33
N GLY A 417 1.26 -8.18 33.19
CA GLY A 417 1.99 -6.92 33.07
C GLY A 417 1.05 -5.70 33.09
N PRO A 418 1.58 -4.48 33.29
CA PRO A 418 0.79 -3.26 33.17
C PRO A 418 0.28 -3.08 31.73
N LYS A 419 -1.03 -3.25 31.51
CA LYS A 419 -1.71 -2.91 30.23
C LYS A 419 -1.86 -1.39 30.16
N ILE A 420 -1.31 -0.76 29.12
CA ILE A 420 -1.59 0.65 28.84
C ILE A 420 -3.03 0.73 28.33
N THR A 421 -3.97 1.02 29.23
CA THR A 421 -5.40 1.15 28.91
C THR A 421 -5.73 2.49 28.26
N ASN A 422 -4.88 3.50 28.45
CA ASN A 422 -4.99 4.81 27.83
C ASN A 422 -3.64 5.54 27.90
N VAL A 423 -3.17 6.09 26.77
CA VAL A 423 -2.09 7.09 26.78
C VAL A 423 -2.74 8.46 26.89
N SER A 424 -2.84 8.99 28.11
CA SER A 424 -3.32 10.35 28.34
C SER A 424 -2.15 11.35 28.23
N PRO A 425 -2.16 12.33 27.32
CA PRO A 425 -1.06 13.29 27.15
C PRO A 425 -0.89 14.30 28.29
N ARG A 426 -1.43 14.05 29.50
CA ARG A 426 -1.24 14.91 30.68
C ARG A 426 -1.24 14.14 31.99
N GLY A 427 -0.07 14.12 32.62
CA GLY A 427 0.08 14.15 34.06
C GLY A 427 1.35 14.92 34.38
N ASP A 428 1.27 15.97 35.20
CA ASP A 428 2.48 16.41 35.90
C ASP A 428 2.98 15.21 36.70
N ALA A 429 4.24 14.84 36.49
CA ALA A 429 4.88 13.78 37.24
C ALA A 429 5.52 14.39 38.48
N THR A 430 4.71 14.74 39.48
CA THR A 430 5.21 14.81 40.86
C THR A 430 5.13 13.42 41.50
N GLY A 431 5.89 12.45 40.95
CA GLY A 431 6.05 11.15 41.62
C GLY A 431 6.49 9.93 40.80
N THR A 432 6.57 9.98 39.47
CA THR A 432 7.04 8.85 38.64
C THR A 432 8.31 9.24 37.86
N PRO A 433 9.25 8.30 37.61
CA PRO A 433 10.43 8.61 36.81
C PRO A 433 9.99 8.87 35.37
N SER A 434 9.93 10.16 35.01
CA SER A 434 9.55 10.63 33.68
C SER A 434 10.59 10.22 32.64
N LEU A 435 10.17 9.47 31.62
CA LEU A 435 10.89 9.41 30.35
C LEU A 435 10.75 10.78 29.67
N ALA A 436 11.83 11.57 29.73
CA ALA A 436 11.90 12.89 29.13
C ALA A 436 12.40 12.79 27.68
N GLY A 437 11.50 12.94 26.71
CA GLY A 437 11.84 13.22 25.31
C GLY A 437 11.59 14.70 24.99
N VAL A 438 12.61 15.41 24.49
CA VAL A 438 12.47 16.74 23.89
C VAL A 438 12.17 16.54 22.39
N PRO A 439 11.13 17.17 21.80
CA PRO A 439 10.81 16.98 20.39
C PRO A 439 11.77 17.75 19.47
N ASN A 440 12.21 17.09 18.39
CA ASN A 440 13.25 17.56 17.47
C ASN A 440 12.72 18.00 16.08
N GLY A 441 11.43 18.32 15.93
CA GLY A 441 10.83 18.63 14.61
C GLY A 441 10.17 20.01 14.53
N ALA A 442 10.38 20.74 13.43
CA ALA A 442 9.67 22.00 13.13
C ALA A 442 8.23 21.71 12.65
N PRO A 443 7.23 22.55 13.01
CA PRO A 443 5.83 22.28 12.70
C PRO A 443 5.52 22.38 11.20
N GLY A 444 4.97 21.30 10.63
CA GLY A 444 4.47 21.24 9.25
C GLY A 444 3.17 22.00 8.98
N LEU A 445 2.86 22.23 7.69
CA LEU A 445 1.71 23.01 7.21
C LEU A 445 0.35 22.40 7.63
N HIS A 446 0.27 21.08 7.87
CA HIS A 446 -0.97 20.41 8.33
C HIS A 446 -1.42 20.88 9.72
N HIS A 447 -0.51 21.39 10.56
CA HIS A 447 -0.88 21.92 11.88
C HIS A 447 -1.66 23.24 11.76
N LEU A 448 -1.53 23.99 10.65
CA LEU A 448 -2.30 25.22 10.44
C LEU A 448 -3.79 24.92 10.30
N LEU A 449 -4.15 23.93 9.49
CA LEU A 449 -5.55 23.61 9.20
C LEU A 449 -6.24 23.02 10.44
N ALA A 450 -5.58 22.09 11.14
CA ALA A 450 -6.09 21.53 12.40
C ALA A 450 -6.29 22.61 13.48
N ARG A 451 -5.39 23.60 13.56
CA ARG A 451 -5.49 24.69 14.52
C ARG A 451 -6.63 25.66 14.19
N VAL A 452 -6.84 25.95 12.90
CA VAL A 452 -7.96 26.80 12.45
C VAL A 452 -9.31 26.15 12.79
N PHE A 453 -9.48 24.85 12.52
CA PHE A 453 -10.72 24.15 12.85
C PHE A 453 -10.97 24.06 14.37
N LYS A 454 -9.94 23.69 15.14
CA LYS A 454 -10.04 23.64 16.61
C LYS A 454 -10.40 25.01 17.20
N ASP A 455 -9.93 26.11 16.60
CA ASP A 455 -10.24 27.45 17.09
C ASP A 455 -11.63 27.95 16.65
N ALA A 456 -12.07 27.63 15.42
CA ALA A 456 -13.36 28.05 14.88
C ALA A 456 -14.55 27.47 15.67
N VAL A 457 -14.48 26.18 16.04
CA VAL A 457 -15.54 25.49 16.79
C VAL A 457 -15.68 26.09 18.19
N LEU A 458 -14.56 26.24 18.92
CA LEU A 458 -14.58 26.82 20.26
C LEU A 458 -15.10 28.26 20.26
N ARG A 459 -14.78 29.02 19.21
CA ARG A 459 -15.25 30.40 19.03
C ARG A 459 -16.74 30.49 18.76
N PHE A 460 -17.31 29.56 17.97
CA PHE A 460 -18.76 29.48 17.74
C PHE A 460 -19.55 29.25 19.04
N TRP A 461 -19.08 28.33 19.88
CA TRP A 461 -19.73 28.01 21.15
C TRP A 461 -19.59 29.15 22.17
N ASN A 462 -18.44 29.84 22.20
CA ASN A 462 -18.27 31.04 22.99
C ASN A 462 -19.22 32.16 22.56
N MET A 463 -19.39 32.36 21.25
CA MET A 463 -20.36 33.33 20.70
C MET A 463 -21.83 32.93 20.96
N SER A 464 -22.09 31.66 21.21
CA SER A 464 -23.40 31.13 21.59
C SER A 464 -23.65 31.17 23.11
N GLY A 465 -22.75 31.77 23.89
CA GLY A 465 -22.91 32.03 25.32
C GLY A 465 -22.27 30.99 26.26
N TYR A 466 -21.49 30.03 25.74
CA TYR A 466 -20.84 28.99 26.54
C TYR A 466 -19.40 29.37 26.90
N ALA A 467 -19.01 29.26 28.18
CA ALA A 467 -17.63 29.50 28.60
C ALA A 467 -16.77 28.27 28.35
N ILE A 468 -15.70 28.41 27.54
CA ILE A 468 -14.83 27.29 27.18
C ILE A 468 -13.37 27.58 27.56
N PRO A 469 -12.80 26.88 28.55
CA PRO A 469 -11.40 27.05 28.92
C PRO A 469 -10.47 26.50 27.82
N ARG A 470 -9.47 27.30 27.41
CA ARG A 470 -8.47 26.87 26.43
C ARG A 470 -7.35 26.09 27.10
N ILE A 471 -7.02 24.94 26.55
CA ILE A 471 -5.94 24.07 27.03
C ILE A 471 -4.98 23.81 25.85
N ALA A 472 -3.69 24.08 26.04
CA ALA A 472 -2.67 23.71 25.06
C ALA A 472 -2.41 22.20 25.12
N GLY A 473 -2.65 21.50 24.01
CA GLY A 473 -2.33 20.09 23.80
C GLY A 473 -1.21 19.93 22.77
N TRP A 474 -0.43 18.87 22.94
CA TRP A 474 0.59 18.42 21.99
C TRP A 474 -0.04 17.54 20.92
N ASP A 475 0.41 17.68 19.68
CA ASP A 475 0.06 16.82 18.55
C ASP A 475 1.20 15.81 18.43
N CYS A 476 0.96 14.56 18.81
CA CYS A 476 1.94 13.48 18.64
C CYS A 476 1.70 12.85 17.27
N HIS A 477 2.76 12.78 16.47
CA HIS A 477 2.81 11.97 15.27
C HIS A 477 3.56 10.67 15.55
#